data_AF-A0A931H7G4-F1
#
_entry.id   AF-A0A931H7G4-F1
#
_cell.length_a   1.000
_cell.length_b   1.000
_cell.length_c   1.000
_cell.angle_alpha   90.00
_cell.angle_beta   90.00
_cell.angle_gamma   90.00
#
_symmetry.space_group_name_H-M   'P 1'
#
loop_
_entity.id
_entity.type
_entity.pdbx_description
1 polymer ?
#
loop_
_entity_poly.entity_id
_entity_poly.type
_entity_poly.pdbx_seq_one_letter_code
_entity_poly.pdbx_strand_id
1 'polypeptide(L)'
;MSNDPISLVVDEPLRVSSDVLEALAAFRESPKLELLPGVDTRAEKKRLVPLLDQLADRLLAGIAQNPSKLWVLKQFQVALIQLQNEDTEAREHFGMDLEHIMDILGIESSDGLLAYYLGGL
;
A
#
# COMPACT_ATOMS: atom_id res chain seq x y z
N MET A 1 17.50 -18.52 7.51
CA MET A 1 17.08 -18.05 6.18
C MET A 1 15.75 -17.36 6.38
N SER A 2 15.70 -16.03 6.37
CA SER A 2 14.42 -15.33 6.47
C SER A 2 13.77 -15.43 5.10
N ASN A 3 12.70 -16.20 4.97
CA ASN A 3 11.94 -16.26 3.74
C ASN A 3 11.34 -14.87 3.49
N ASP A 4 11.62 -14.29 2.33
CA ASP A 4 11.03 -13.03 1.92
C ASP A 4 9.51 -13.25 1.71
N PRO A 5 8.61 -12.54 2.43
CA PRO A 5 7.17 -12.75 2.32
C PRO A 5 6.63 -12.57 0.90
N ILE A 6 7.30 -11.78 0.04
CA ILE A 6 6.88 -11.61 -1.35
C ILE A 6 6.98 -12.91 -2.16
N SER A 7 7.81 -13.87 -1.72
CA SER A 7 7.93 -15.18 -2.37
C SER A 7 6.72 -16.08 -2.15
N LEU A 8 5.85 -15.73 -1.21
CA LEU A 8 4.61 -16.47 -0.90
C LEU A 8 3.40 -15.92 -1.66
N VAL A 9 3.53 -14.75 -2.29
CA VAL A 9 2.45 -14.12 -3.06
C VAL A 9 2.17 -14.93 -4.32
N VAL A 10 0.90 -15.26 -4.52
CA VAL A 10 0.39 -15.88 -5.74
C VAL A 10 0.08 -14.76 -6.73
N ASP A 11 0.74 -14.79 -7.88
CA ASP A 11 0.51 -13.79 -8.92
C ASP A 11 -0.82 -14.03 -9.63
N GLU A 12 -1.55 -12.93 -9.87
CA GLU A 12 -2.87 -12.91 -10.48
C GLU A 12 -2.95 -11.71 -11.45
N PRO A 13 -3.53 -11.88 -12.65
CA PRO A 13 -3.70 -10.77 -13.58
C PRO A 13 -4.77 -9.80 -13.06
N LEU A 14 -4.48 -8.50 -13.17
CA LEU A 14 -5.40 -7.44 -12.76
C LEU A 14 -6.14 -6.85 -13.97
N ARG A 15 -7.38 -6.45 -13.77
CA ARG A 15 -8.13 -5.71 -14.80
C ARG A 15 -7.98 -4.21 -14.58
N VAL A 16 -7.09 -3.59 -15.33
CA VAL A 16 -6.83 -2.14 -15.25
C VAL A 16 -7.67 -1.41 -16.29
N SER A 17 -8.81 -0.83 -15.87
CA SER A 17 -9.64 0.05 -16.70
C SER A 17 -9.28 1.53 -16.49
N SER A 18 -9.84 2.42 -17.32
CA SER A 18 -9.76 3.87 -17.09
C SER A 18 -10.29 4.26 -15.71
N ASP A 19 -11.43 3.70 -15.29
CA ASP A 19 -12.03 3.97 -13.97
C ASP A 19 -11.08 3.60 -12.82
N VAL A 20 -10.35 2.49 -12.94
CA VAL A 20 -9.34 2.08 -11.93
C VAL A 20 -8.19 3.08 -11.87
N LEU A 21 -7.72 3.57 -13.01
CA LEU A 21 -6.66 4.58 -13.06
C LEU A 21 -7.13 5.93 -12.50
N GLU A 22 -8.37 6.33 -12.78
CA GLU A 22 -8.98 7.53 -12.22
C GLU A 22 -9.17 7.41 -10.71
N ALA A 23 -9.62 6.27 -10.20
CA ALA A 23 -9.74 6.01 -8.77
C ALA A 23 -8.37 6.05 -8.07
N LEU A 24 -7.33 5.46 -8.67
CA LEU A 24 -5.98 5.51 -8.13
C LEU A 24 -5.39 6.93 -8.14
N ALA A 25 -5.68 7.73 -9.17
CA ALA A 25 -5.33 9.14 -9.22
C ALA A 25 -6.10 9.96 -8.16
N ALA A 26 -7.37 9.65 -7.92
CA ALA A 26 -8.15 10.26 -6.86
C ALA A 26 -7.59 9.93 -5.48
N PHE A 27 -7.20 8.67 -5.23
CA PHE A 27 -6.48 8.29 -4.01
C PHE A 27 -5.19 9.10 -3.85
N ARG A 28 -4.40 9.24 -4.93
CA ARG A 28 -3.16 10.02 -4.95
C ARG A 28 -3.35 11.49 -4.54
N GLU A 29 -4.50 12.09 -4.83
CA GLU A 29 -4.79 13.49 -4.45
C GLU A 29 -5.56 13.61 -3.11
N SER A 30 -6.12 12.52 -2.61
CA SER A 30 -6.89 12.52 -1.36
C SER A 30 -6.01 12.80 -0.13
N PRO A 31 -6.57 13.31 0.99
CA PRO A 31 -5.89 13.27 2.27
C PRO A 31 -5.67 11.81 2.73
N LYS A 32 -4.49 11.49 3.28
CA LYS A 32 -4.17 10.14 3.79
C LYS A 32 -4.04 10.13 5.31
N LEU A 33 -4.13 8.94 5.90
CA LEU A 33 -4.01 8.74 7.34
C LEU A 33 -5.01 9.60 8.13
N GLU A 34 -6.21 9.82 7.60
CA GLU A 34 -7.22 10.66 8.24
C GLU A 34 -7.68 10.08 9.58
N LEU A 35 -7.64 8.75 9.70
CA LEU A 35 -8.04 8.01 10.89
C LEU A 35 -6.91 7.80 11.91
N LEU A 36 -5.70 8.31 11.65
CA LEU A 36 -4.57 8.13 12.55
C LEU A 36 -4.89 8.75 13.93
N PRO A 37 -4.87 7.97 15.03
CA PRO A 37 -5.18 8.46 16.36
C PRO A 37 -4.08 9.40 16.88
N GLY A 38 -4.46 10.27 17.80
CA GLY A 38 -3.54 11.20 18.46
C GLY A 38 -4.02 12.64 18.45
N VAL A 39 -3.50 13.44 19.40
CA VAL A 39 -3.82 14.87 19.52
C VAL A 39 -3.03 15.71 18.52
N ASP A 40 -1.82 15.29 18.16
CA ASP A 40 -0.98 15.92 17.15
C ASP A 40 -0.28 14.86 16.29
N THR A 41 -0.83 14.60 15.11
CA THR A 41 -0.32 13.59 14.18
C THR A 41 0.55 14.20 13.07
N ARG A 42 0.98 15.46 13.20
CA ARG A 42 1.64 16.19 12.10
C ARG A 42 3.00 15.59 11.76
N ALA A 43 3.74 15.11 12.76
CA ALA A 43 5.08 14.58 12.57
C ALA A 43 5.02 13.23 11.83
N GLU A 44 4.10 12.37 12.21
CA GLU A 44 3.79 11.07 11.61
C GLU A 44 3.34 11.28 10.16
N LYS A 45 2.31 12.11 9.94
CA LYS A 45 1.82 12.42 8.58
C LYS A 45 2.92 12.96 7.68
N LYS A 46 3.80 13.83 8.20
CA LYS A 46 4.94 14.37 7.44
C LYS A 46 5.92 13.28 6.97
N ARG A 47 6.07 12.17 7.72
CA ARG A 47 6.93 11.04 7.34
C ARG A 47 6.22 10.04 6.43
N LEU A 48 4.95 9.74 6.74
CA LEU A 48 4.23 8.61 6.16
C LEU A 48 3.48 8.93 4.87
N VAL A 49 2.83 10.11 4.79
CA VAL A 49 2.07 10.52 3.60
C VAL A 49 2.94 10.49 2.33
N PRO A 50 4.20 10.98 2.34
CA PRO A 50 5.07 10.89 1.17
C PRO A 50 5.31 9.46 0.69
N LEU A 51 5.29 8.45 1.56
CA LEU A 51 5.48 7.05 1.18
C LEU A 51 4.26 6.50 0.43
N LEU A 52 3.04 6.85 0.86
CA LEU A 52 1.80 6.51 0.16
C LEU A 52 1.71 7.22 -1.19
N ASP A 53 2.06 8.50 -1.22
CA ASP A 53 2.11 9.29 -2.46
C ASP A 53 3.09 8.69 -3.47
N GLN A 54 4.31 8.36 -3.05
CA GLN A 54 5.31 7.71 -3.89
C GLN A 54 4.89 6.30 -4.33
N LEU A 55 4.14 5.57 -3.50
CA LEU A 55 3.57 4.29 -3.90
C LEU A 55 2.54 4.50 -5.01
N ALA A 56 1.57 5.39 -4.82
CA ALA A 56 0.55 5.69 -5.82
C ALA A 56 1.16 6.20 -7.13
N ASP A 57 2.19 7.06 -7.08
CA ASP A 57 2.93 7.52 -8.26
C ASP A 57 3.56 6.36 -9.04
N ARG A 58 4.19 5.40 -8.35
CA ARG A 58 4.77 4.21 -8.98
C ARG A 58 3.70 3.32 -9.61
N LEU A 59 2.57 3.13 -8.93
CA LEU A 59 1.47 2.34 -9.44
C LEU A 59 0.87 2.98 -10.70
N LEU A 60 0.53 4.28 -10.66
CA LEU A 60 0.01 5.02 -11.82
C LEU A 60 0.96 4.95 -13.03
N ALA A 61 2.28 5.03 -12.78
CA ALA A 61 3.28 5.00 -13.85
C ALA A 61 3.47 3.61 -14.50
N GLY A 62 3.11 2.52 -13.82
CA GLY A 62 3.50 1.17 -14.23
C GLY A 62 2.39 0.12 -14.34
N ILE A 63 1.24 0.32 -13.69
CA ILE A 63 0.20 -0.70 -13.55
C ILE A 63 -0.46 -1.06 -14.89
N ALA A 64 -0.58 -0.09 -15.81
CA ALA A 64 -1.13 -0.33 -17.14
C ALA A 64 -0.22 -1.24 -18.00
N GLN A 65 1.10 -1.19 -17.79
CA GLN A 65 2.05 -2.07 -18.49
C GLN A 65 2.32 -3.37 -17.72
N ASN A 66 2.00 -3.41 -16.43
CA ASN A 66 2.24 -4.55 -15.54
C ASN A 66 1.00 -4.88 -14.71
N PRO A 67 -0.12 -5.30 -15.33
CA PRO A 67 -1.38 -5.58 -14.63
C PRO A 67 -1.29 -6.90 -13.85
N SER A 68 -0.49 -6.93 -12.79
CA SER A 68 -0.13 -8.11 -12.01
C SER A 68 -0.18 -7.80 -10.51
N LYS A 69 -0.87 -8.64 -9.75
CA LYS A 69 -0.92 -8.60 -8.29
C LYS A 69 0.49 -8.66 -7.69
N LEU A 70 1.34 -9.55 -8.18
CA LEU A 70 2.73 -9.66 -7.70
C LEU A 70 3.52 -8.38 -7.96
N TRP A 71 3.33 -7.75 -9.12
CA TRP A 71 4.00 -6.47 -9.42
C TRP A 71 3.56 -5.36 -8.47
N VAL A 72 2.26 -5.25 -8.18
CA VAL A 72 1.70 -4.29 -7.22
C VAL A 72 2.25 -4.54 -5.82
N LEU A 73 2.19 -5.78 -5.34
CA LEU A 73 2.62 -6.14 -3.99
C LEU A 73 4.14 -5.99 -3.80
N LYS A 74 4.95 -6.07 -4.87
CA LYS A 74 6.36 -5.67 -4.83
C LYS A 74 6.53 -4.16 -4.57
N GLN A 75 5.66 -3.31 -5.13
CA GLN A 75 5.71 -1.88 -4.85
C GLN A 75 5.31 -1.57 -3.41
N PHE A 76 4.32 -2.31 -2.88
CA PHE A 76 3.90 -2.24 -1.49
C PHE A 76 5.06 -2.62 -0.56
N GLN A 77 5.74 -3.72 -0.83
CA GLN A 77 6.87 -4.19 -0.03
C GLN A 77 7.96 -3.11 0.13
N VAL A 78 8.28 -2.37 -0.92
CA VAL A 78 9.25 -1.26 -0.86
C VAL A 78 8.81 -0.19 0.15
N ALA A 79 7.52 0.13 0.20
CA ALA A 79 6.98 1.07 1.19
C ALA A 79 6.95 0.47 2.60
N LEU A 80 6.50 -0.79 2.74
CA LEU A 80 6.39 -1.50 4.01
C LEU A 80 7.73 -1.66 4.73
N ILE A 81 8.83 -1.87 4.00
CA ILE A 81 10.18 -1.92 4.59
C ILE A 81 10.53 -0.61 5.32
N GLN A 82 10.04 0.54 4.84
CA GLN A 82 10.32 1.84 5.47
C GLN A 82 9.57 2.03 6.80
N LEU A 83 8.52 1.24 7.05
CA LEU A 83 7.67 1.36 8.24
C LEU A 83 8.19 0.58 9.45
N GLN A 84 9.27 -0.19 9.32
CA GLN A 84 9.73 -1.11 10.38
C GLN A 84 10.05 -0.42 11.72
N ASN A 85 10.36 0.88 11.71
CA ASN A 85 10.69 1.66 12.90
C ASN A 85 9.52 2.54 13.39
N GLU A 86 8.39 2.53 12.72
CA GLU A 86 7.20 3.27 13.14
C GLU A 86 6.42 2.46 14.19
N ASP A 87 5.63 3.15 15.01
CA ASP A 87 4.83 2.49 16.04
C ASP A 87 3.68 1.65 15.44
N THR A 88 2.95 0.95 16.30
CA THR A 88 1.85 0.08 15.88
C THR A 88 0.71 0.86 15.23
N GLU A 89 0.31 2.00 15.79
CA GLU A 89 -0.80 2.81 15.27
C GLU A 89 -0.46 3.34 13.87
N ALA A 90 0.74 3.89 13.68
CA ALA A 90 1.23 4.34 12.38
C ALA A 90 1.22 3.22 11.33
N ARG A 91 1.65 2.01 11.70
CA ARG A 91 1.67 0.84 10.81
C ARG A 91 0.26 0.37 10.45
N GLU A 92 -0.63 0.25 11.43
CA GLU A 92 -2.01 -0.17 11.21
C GLU A 92 -2.75 0.80 10.27
N HIS A 93 -2.66 2.10 10.52
CA HIS A 93 -3.34 3.10 9.69
C HIS A 93 -2.73 3.24 8.30
N PHE A 94 -1.42 3.05 8.16
CA PHE A 94 -0.82 2.91 6.84
C PHE A 94 -1.34 1.68 6.09
N GLY A 95 -1.54 0.57 6.82
CA GLY A 95 -2.17 -0.64 6.30
C GLY A 95 -3.57 -0.39 5.73
N MET A 96 -4.40 0.39 6.42
CA MET A 96 -5.75 0.73 5.93
C MET A 96 -5.69 1.48 4.59
N ASP A 97 -4.76 2.41 4.41
CA ASP A 97 -4.55 3.10 3.13
C ASP A 97 -4.07 2.12 2.03
N LEU A 98 -3.25 1.12 2.38
CA LEU A 98 -2.83 0.07 1.44
C LEU A 98 -3.99 -0.87 1.04
N GLU A 99 -4.87 -1.21 1.98
CA GLU A 99 -6.08 -2.00 1.72
C GLU A 99 -7.03 -1.24 0.79
N HIS A 100 -7.18 0.08 0.95
CA HIS A 100 -7.96 0.90 0.03
C HIS A 100 -7.37 0.87 -1.40
N ILE A 101 -6.05 0.90 -1.56
CA ILE A 101 -5.42 0.72 -2.88
C ILE A 101 -5.72 -0.69 -3.44
N MET A 102 -5.69 -1.73 -2.60
CA MET A 102 -6.03 -3.09 -3.01
C MET A 102 -7.49 -3.17 -3.50
N ASP A 103 -8.43 -2.54 -2.80
CA ASP A 103 -9.83 -2.46 -3.22
C ASP A 103 -9.99 -1.78 -4.58
N ILE A 104 -9.31 -0.66 -4.81
CA ILE A 104 -9.30 0.04 -6.11
C ILE A 104 -8.80 -0.87 -7.24
N LEU A 105 -7.78 -1.68 -6.95
CA LEU A 105 -7.15 -2.58 -7.93
C LEU A 105 -7.86 -3.95 -8.05
N GLY A 106 -8.87 -4.21 -7.22
CA GLY A 106 -9.56 -5.50 -7.15
C GLY A 106 -8.69 -6.65 -6.61
N ILE A 107 -7.75 -6.36 -5.71
CA ILE A 107 -6.90 -7.35 -5.06
C ILE A 107 -7.55 -7.80 -3.76
N GLU A 108 -8.01 -9.04 -3.69
CA GLU A 108 -8.73 -9.57 -2.52
C GLU A 108 -7.83 -9.93 -1.34
N SER A 109 -6.56 -10.22 -1.60
CA SER A 109 -5.62 -10.73 -0.59
C SER A 109 -4.21 -10.23 -0.87
N SER A 110 -3.47 -9.90 0.19
CA SER A 110 -2.03 -9.62 0.14
C SER A 110 -1.16 -10.87 0.33
N ASP A 111 -1.78 -12.04 0.45
CA ASP A 111 -1.16 -13.34 0.72
C ASP A 111 -0.23 -13.32 1.93
N GLY A 112 -0.65 -12.60 2.97
CA GLY A 112 0.10 -12.44 4.22
C GLY A 112 1.22 -11.40 4.17
N LEU A 113 1.45 -10.72 3.04
CA LEU A 113 2.48 -9.67 2.92
C LEU A 113 2.22 -8.53 3.91
N LEU A 114 0.99 -7.99 3.96
CA LEU A 114 0.65 -6.91 4.89
C LEU A 114 0.80 -7.37 6.34
N ALA A 115 0.23 -8.55 6.67
CA ALA A 115 0.31 -9.11 8.02
C ALA A 115 1.75 -9.31 8.51
N TYR A 116 2.68 -9.70 7.63
CA TYR A 116 4.09 -9.86 7.95
C TYR A 116 4.77 -8.56 8.39
N TYR A 117 4.51 -7.44 7.70
CA TYR A 117 5.16 -6.16 7.98
C TYR A 117 4.45 -5.34 9.06
N LEU A 118 3.12 -5.40 9.10
CA LEU A 118 2.31 -4.58 10.00
C LEU A 118 2.09 -5.26 11.35
N GLY A 119 2.29 -6.58 11.43
CA GLY A 119 2.20 -7.34 12.67
C GLY A 119 0.79 -7.81 12.97
N GLY A 120 0.22 -8.62 12.07
CA GLY A 120 -1.09 -9.26 12.23
C GLY A 120 -2.24 -8.27 12.49
N LEU A 121 -2.84 -7.76 11.40
CA LEU A 121 -4.11 -7.02 11.46
C LEU A 121 -5.24 -7.88 12.05
#